data_AF-A0A164ICF8-F1
#
_entry.id   AF-A0A164ICF8-F1
#
_cell.length_a   1.000
_cell.length_b   1.000
_cell.length_c   1.000
_cell.angle_alpha   90.00
_cell.angle_beta   90.00
_cell.angle_gamma   90.00
#
_symmetry.space_group_name_H-M   'P 1'
#
loop_
_entity.id
_entity.type
_entity.pdbx_description
1 polymer ?
#
loop_
_entity_poly.entity_id
_entity_poly.type
_entity_poly.pdbx_seq_one_letter_code
_entity_poly.pdbx_strand_id
1 'polypeptide(L)'
;QRTVLLSVQKSQGENTIEVVDGLQRALKEAQDLTPPGVKVEVNRDNSRAIRVSVANVKRTLFEGAALTILIVFLFLNSWRSTVITGLTLPIALIGTFLFMYAFGFTINNITMMALSLCVGLLIDDAIVVRENIVRHVQMGATPRQAALDGTA
;
A
#
# COMPACT_ATOMS: atom_id res chain seq x y z
N GLN A 1 20.81 -39.31 0.00
CA GLN A 1 21.50 -39.04 1.28
C GLN A 1 20.51 -39.33 2.42
N ARG A 2 20.98 -39.77 3.58
CA ARG A 2 20.10 -39.90 4.76
C ARG A 2 19.76 -38.49 5.24
N THR A 3 18.48 -38.17 5.36
CA THR A 3 18.00 -36.82 5.68
C THR A 3 17.02 -36.89 6.85
N VAL A 4 17.16 -35.96 7.79
CA VAL A 4 16.18 -35.73 8.86
C VAL A 4 15.41 -34.46 8.50
N LEU A 5 14.09 -34.55 8.47
CA LEU A 5 13.20 -33.43 8.17
C LEU A 5 12.69 -32.84 9.47
N LEU A 6 12.94 -31.54 9.67
CA LEU A 6 12.36 -30.76 10.75
C LEU A 6 11.38 -29.76 10.16
N SER A 7 10.11 -29.84 10.58
CA SER A 7 9.06 -28.92 10.15
C SER A 7 8.73 -27.96 11.28
N VAL A 8 8.89 -26.66 11.04
CA VAL A 8 8.58 -25.61 12.01
C VAL A 8 7.33 -24.88 11.54
N GLN A 9 6.31 -24.83 12.39
CA GLN A 9 5.09 -24.08 12.14
C GLN A 9 5.04 -22.86 13.05
N LYS A 10 4.60 -21.72 12.50
CA LYS A 10 4.38 -20.51 13.27
C LYS A 10 3.14 -20.68 14.17
N SER A 11 3.16 -20.02 15.33
CA SER A 11 1.96 -19.88 16.15
C SER A 11 0.92 -18.96 15.48
N GLN A 12 -0.35 -19.08 15.90
CA GLN A 12 -1.39 -18.15 15.45
C GLN A 12 -1.08 -16.73 15.93
N GLY A 13 -1.35 -15.73 15.09
CA GLY A 13 -1.06 -14.31 15.38
C GLY A 13 0.40 -13.88 15.15
N GLU A 14 1.36 -14.81 15.11
CA GLU A 14 2.78 -14.47 14.95
C GLU A 14 3.17 -14.11 13.51
N ASN A 15 4.13 -13.19 13.38
CA ASN A 15 4.68 -12.75 12.11
C ASN A 15 5.62 -13.81 11.53
N THR A 16 5.26 -14.35 10.37
CA THR A 16 6.04 -15.39 9.68
C THR A 16 7.49 -14.97 9.39
N ILE A 17 7.75 -13.69 9.09
CA ILE A 17 9.12 -13.22 8.80
C ILE A 17 9.97 -13.24 10.06
N GLU A 18 9.42 -12.80 11.18
CA GLU A 18 10.12 -12.71 12.46
C GLU A 18 10.46 -14.10 13.00
N VAL A 19 9.52 -15.04 12.90
CA VAL A 19 9.74 -16.45 13.27
C VAL A 19 10.84 -17.10 12.44
N VAL A 20 10.87 -16.85 11.11
CA VAL A 20 11.92 -17.42 10.24
C VAL A 20 13.27 -16.76 10.48
N ASP A 21 13.33 -15.44 10.68
CA ASP A 21 14.57 -14.74 11.02
C ASP A 21 15.14 -15.25 12.37
N GLY A 22 14.28 -15.49 13.36
CA GLY A 22 14.64 -16.10 14.64
C GLY A 22 15.13 -17.55 14.49
N LEU A 23 14.44 -18.36 13.68
CA LEU A 23 14.85 -19.73 13.37
C LEU A 23 16.22 -19.77 12.68
N GLN A 24 16.47 -18.88 11.71
CA GLN A 24 17.78 -18.80 11.04
C GLN A 24 18.89 -18.40 12.01
N ARG A 25 18.63 -17.48 12.95
CA ARG A 25 19.61 -17.12 13.99
C ARG A 25 19.93 -18.30 14.89
N ALA A 26 18.91 -18.99 15.39
CA ALA A 26 19.09 -20.18 16.22
C ALA A 26 19.83 -21.31 15.48
N LEU A 27 19.53 -21.50 14.18
CA LEU A 27 20.25 -22.46 13.34
C LEU A 27 21.71 -22.09 13.13
N LYS A 28 22.02 -20.79 13.02
CA LYS A 28 23.38 -20.28 12.87
C LYS A 28 24.18 -20.44 14.17
N GLU A 29 23.58 -20.17 15.33
CA GLU A 29 24.19 -20.40 16.64
C GLU A 29 24.39 -21.90 16.93
N ALA A 30 23.42 -22.74 16.53
CA ALA A 30 23.54 -24.19 16.66
C ALA A 30 24.54 -24.81 15.67
N GLN A 31 24.91 -24.09 14.60
CA GLN A 31 25.85 -24.56 13.59
C GLN A 31 27.23 -24.86 14.19
N ASP A 32 27.65 -24.06 15.18
CA ASP A 32 28.91 -24.25 15.91
C ASP A 32 28.90 -25.49 16.83
N LEU A 33 27.72 -25.96 17.20
CA LEU A 33 27.51 -27.17 18.02
C LEU A 33 27.28 -28.42 17.17
N THR A 34 27.22 -28.28 15.83
CA THR A 34 26.83 -29.36 14.95
C THR A 34 28.05 -30.25 14.58
N PRO A 35 27.94 -31.60 14.65
CA PRO A 35 29.05 -32.48 14.31
C PRO A 35 29.56 -32.30 12.87
N PRO A 36 30.88 -32.46 12.62
CA PRO A 36 31.43 -32.36 11.28
C PRO A 36 30.82 -33.41 10.35
N GLY A 37 30.23 -32.95 9.25
CA GLY A 37 29.59 -33.79 8.22
C GLY A 37 28.07 -33.63 8.09
N VAL A 38 27.41 -32.91 9.00
CA VAL A 38 25.98 -32.59 8.88
C VAL A 38 25.78 -31.28 8.12
N LYS A 39 25.00 -31.31 7.03
CA LYS A 39 24.59 -30.12 6.26
C LYS A 39 23.13 -29.81 6.56
N VAL A 40 22.86 -28.58 6.98
CA VAL A 40 21.51 -28.06 7.16
C VAL A 40 21.12 -27.30 5.90
N GLU A 41 20.07 -27.76 5.23
CA GLU A 41 19.52 -27.10 4.04
C GLU A 41 18.04 -26.78 4.27
N VAL A 42 17.63 -25.57 3.89
CA VAL A 42 16.24 -25.15 3.99
C VAL A 42 15.46 -25.72 2.80
N ASN A 43 14.64 -26.72 3.05
CA ASN A 43 13.81 -27.35 2.01
C ASN A 43 12.66 -26.45 1.54
N ARG A 44 12.01 -25.73 2.48
CA ARG A 44 10.83 -24.91 2.21
C ARG A 44 10.78 -23.69 3.11
N ASP A 45 10.78 -22.51 2.52
CA ASP A 45 10.71 -21.23 3.24
C ASP A 45 9.56 -20.37 2.69
N ASN A 46 8.48 -20.30 3.46
CA ASN A 46 7.32 -19.48 3.11
C ASN A 46 7.59 -17.98 3.35
N SER A 47 8.58 -17.60 4.15
CA SER A 47 8.92 -16.19 4.40
C SER A 47 9.52 -15.53 3.15
N ARG A 48 10.24 -16.28 2.31
CA ARG A 48 10.86 -15.75 1.09
C ARG A 48 9.81 -15.21 0.12
N ALA A 49 8.73 -15.95 -0.09
CA ALA A 49 7.63 -15.51 -0.94
C ALA A 49 6.96 -14.25 -0.36
N ILE A 50 6.74 -14.19 0.95
CA ILE A 50 6.17 -13.03 1.63
C ILE A 50 7.09 -11.81 1.48
N ARG A 51 8.40 -11.96 1.71
CA ARG A 51 9.38 -10.88 1.63
C ARG A 51 9.50 -10.32 0.20
N VAL A 52 9.44 -11.19 -0.81
CA VAL A 52 9.38 -10.79 -2.23
C VAL A 52 8.08 -10.05 -2.54
N SER A 53 6.92 -10.55 -2.09
CA SER A 53 5.64 -9.87 -2.29
C SER A 53 5.61 -8.49 -1.64
N VAL A 54 6.13 -8.34 -0.42
CA VAL A 54 6.22 -7.03 0.26
C VAL A 54 7.12 -6.07 -0.50
N ALA A 55 8.27 -6.53 -0.99
CA ALA A 55 9.17 -5.71 -1.80
C ALA A 55 8.52 -5.27 -3.11
N ASN A 56 7.81 -6.18 -3.80
CA ASN A 56 7.06 -5.87 -5.01
C ASN A 56 5.94 -4.86 -4.74
N VAL A 57 5.15 -5.04 -3.69
CA VAL A 57 4.08 -4.09 -3.32
C VAL A 57 4.66 -2.70 -3.05
N LYS A 58 5.76 -2.60 -2.30
CA LYS A 58 6.45 -1.31 -2.08
C LYS A 58 6.86 -0.65 -3.39
N ARG A 59 7.42 -1.44 -4.32
CA ARG A 59 7.86 -0.94 -5.63
C ARG A 59 6.68 -0.45 -6.47
N THR A 60 5.62 -1.25 -6.57
CA THR A 60 4.40 -0.90 -7.31
C THR A 60 3.69 0.32 -6.72
N LEU A 61 3.66 0.46 -5.38
CA LEU A 61 3.13 1.66 -4.73
C LEU A 61 3.91 2.92 -5.13
N PHE A 62 5.24 2.83 -5.14
CA PHE A 62 6.08 3.97 -5.51
C PHE A 62 5.95 4.34 -6.99
N GLU A 63 6.00 3.34 -7.88
CA GLU A 63 5.81 3.52 -9.33
C GLU A 63 4.41 4.07 -9.63
N GLY A 64 3.37 3.53 -8.99
CA GLY A 64 2.00 3.98 -9.12
C GLY A 64 1.82 5.43 -8.64
N ALA A 65 2.31 5.75 -7.44
CA ALA A 65 2.24 7.12 -6.91
C ALA A 65 2.96 8.13 -7.82
N ALA A 66 4.14 7.78 -8.34
CA ALA A 66 4.88 8.63 -9.27
C ALA A 66 4.11 8.87 -10.58
N LEU A 67 3.54 7.81 -11.16
CA LEU A 67 2.72 7.90 -12.37
C LEU A 67 1.44 8.72 -12.15
N THR A 68 0.76 8.55 -11.02
CA THR A 68 -0.42 9.35 -10.67
C THR A 68 -0.07 10.83 -10.57
N ILE A 69 1.02 11.18 -9.88
CA ILE A 69 1.48 12.57 -9.77
C ILE A 69 1.82 13.13 -11.17
N LEU A 70 2.48 12.35 -12.02
CA LEU A 70 2.85 12.75 -13.38
C LEU A 70 1.61 13.06 -14.25
N ILE A 71 0.62 12.16 -14.26
CA ILE A 71 -0.62 12.33 -15.04
C ILE A 71 -1.38 13.56 -14.56
N VAL A 72 -1.56 13.71 -13.24
CA VAL A 72 -2.27 14.84 -12.66
C VAL A 72 -1.52 16.17 -12.92
N PHE A 73 -0.18 16.16 -12.93
CA PHE A 73 0.64 17.31 -13.33
C PHE A 73 0.41 17.70 -14.79
N LEU A 74 0.38 16.71 -15.69
CA LEU A 74 0.21 16.92 -17.13
C LEU A 74 -1.16 17.50 -17.49
N PHE A 75 -2.21 17.10 -16.76
CA PHE A 75 -3.56 17.63 -16.95
C PHE A 75 -3.76 19.05 -16.39
N LEU A 76 -3.16 19.37 -15.24
CA LEU A 76 -3.48 20.61 -14.51
C LEU A 76 -2.48 21.74 -14.73
N ASN A 77 -1.32 21.47 -15.34
CA ASN A 77 -0.20 22.40 -15.61
C ASN A 77 0.11 23.35 -14.44
N SER A 78 -0.09 22.89 -13.20
CA SER A 78 0.08 23.69 -11.98
C SER A 78 0.33 22.79 -10.78
N TRP A 79 1.56 22.85 -10.24
CA TRP A 79 2.02 22.04 -9.11
C TRP A 79 1.09 22.09 -7.89
N ARG A 80 0.54 23.27 -7.57
CA ARG A 80 -0.38 23.46 -6.44
C ARG A 80 -1.68 22.67 -6.60
N SER A 81 -2.21 22.59 -7.83
CA SER A 81 -3.46 21.86 -8.07
C SER A 81 -3.27 20.36 -8.06
N THR A 82 -2.14 19.91 -8.62
CA THR A 82 -1.78 18.50 -8.63
C THR A 82 -1.64 17.94 -7.22
N VAL A 83 -1.03 18.70 -6.31
CA VAL A 83 -0.89 18.27 -4.91
C VAL A 83 -2.25 18.20 -4.21
N ILE A 84 -3.15 19.18 -4.45
CA ILE A 84 -4.48 19.19 -3.82
C ILE A 84 -5.30 17.96 -4.25
N THR A 85 -5.42 17.70 -5.56
CA THR A 85 -6.18 16.54 -6.06
C THR A 85 -5.49 15.21 -5.75
N GLY A 86 -4.15 15.17 -5.78
CA GLY A 86 -3.37 13.96 -5.49
C GLY A 86 -3.41 13.54 -4.01
N LEU A 87 -3.55 14.50 -3.08
CA LEU A 87 -3.69 14.21 -1.65
C LEU A 87 -5.10 13.71 -1.27
N THR A 88 -6.13 14.02 -2.06
CA THR A 88 -7.50 13.60 -1.77
C THR A 88 -7.62 12.07 -1.66
N LEU A 89 -6.95 11.34 -2.55
CA LEU A 89 -7.00 9.87 -2.57
C LEU A 89 -6.43 9.20 -1.31
N PRO A 90 -5.17 9.47 -0.90
CA PRO A 90 -4.61 8.86 0.31
C PRO A 90 -5.38 9.26 1.57
N ILE A 91 -5.87 10.50 1.66
CA ILE A 91 -6.67 10.97 2.81
C ILE A 91 -8.00 10.19 2.88
N ALA A 92 -8.69 10.01 1.76
CA ALA A 92 -9.96 9.27 1.71
C ALA A 92 -9.77 7.79 2.08
N LEU A 93 -8.69 7.16 1.61
CA LEU A 93 -8.38 5.76 1.92
C LEU A 93 -8.05 5.56 3.40
N ILE A 94 -7.23 6.44 3.99
CA ILE A 94 -6.92 6.41 5.43
C ILE A 94 -8.21 6.57 6.25
N GLY A 95 -9.07 7.52 5.88
CA GLY A 95 -10.37 7.70 6.53
C GLY A 95 -11.25 6.46 6.43
N THR A 96 -11.30 5.84 5.25
CA THR A 96 -12.08 4.62 5.02
C THR A 96 -11.59 3.47 5.91
N PHE A 97 -10.27 3.25 5.97
CA PHE A 97 -9.70 2.21 6.82
C PHE A 97 -9.92 2.47 8.31
N LEU A 98 -9.89 3.73 8.76
CA LEU A 98 -10.19 4.11 10.13
C LEU A 98 -11.63 3.69 10.52
N PHE A 99 -12.62 4.01 9.68
CA PHE A 99 -14.00 3.63 9.93
C PHE A 99 -14.23 2.13 9.78
N MET A 100 -13.60 1.48 8.78
CA MET A 100 -13.64 0.02 8.67
C MET A 100 -13.14 -0.64 9.95
N TYR A 101 -12.05 -0.16 10.51
CA TYR A 101 -11.53 -0.65 11.79
C TYR A 101 -12.49 -0.39 12.95
N ALA A 102 -13.05 0.82 13.05
CA ALA A 102 -13.99 1.19 14.11
C ALA A 102 -15.28 0.35 14.10
N PHE A 103 -15.78 -0.02 12.92
CA PHE A 103 -16.96 -0.87 12.76
C PHE A 103 -16.64 -2.39 12.73
N GLY A 104 -15.37 -2.78 12.87
CA GLY A 104 -14.96 -4.19 12.85
C GLY A 104 -15.01 -4.85 11.46
N PHE A 105 -15.03 -4.08 10.38
CA PHE A 105 -14.94 -4.60 9.02
C PHE A 105 -13.52 -5.10 8.71
N THR A 106 -13.44 -6.21 7.98
CA THR A 106 -12.18 -6.79 7.52
C THR A 106 -11.96 -6.52 6.04
N ILE A 107 -10.69 -6.47 5.63
CA ILE A 107 -10.33 -6.40 4.22
C ILE A 107 -10.53 -7.79 3.60
N ASN A 108 -11.56 -7.90 2.76
CA ASN A 108 -11.91 -9.09 1.98
C ASN A 108 -12.17 -8.72 0.51
N ASN A 109 -12.38 -9.72 -0.34
CA ASN A 109 -12.58 -9.51 -1.78
C ASN A 109 -13.74 -8.54 -2.11
N ILE A 110 -14.85 -8.60 -1.36
CA ILE A 110 -15.99 -7.70 -1.57
C ILE A 110 -15.60 -6.26 -1.20
N THR A 111 -14.97 -6.06 -0.05
CA THR A 111 -14.52 -4.72 0.36
C THR A 111 -13.46 -4.14 -0.57
N MET A 112 -12.58 -4.99 -1.14
CA MET A 112 -11.59 -4.54 -2.13
C MET A 112 -12.24 -4.15 -3.46
N MET A 113 -13.26 -4.89 -3.92
CA MET A 113 -14.05 -4.51 -5.09
C MET A 113 -14.79 -3.20 -4.87
N ALA A 114 -15.41 -3.03 -3.70
CA ALA A 114 -16.08 -1.78 -3.32
C ALA A 114 -15.09 -0.60 -3.26
N LEU A 115 -13.93 -0.78 -2.62
CA LEU A 115 -12.87 0.23 -2.58
C LEU A 115 -12.39 0.61 -3.98
N SER A 116 -12.20 -0.38 -4.86
CA SER A 116 -11.80 -0.13 -6.26
C SER A 116 -12.81 0.72 -7.02
N LEU A 117 -14.11 0.46 -6.85
CA LEU A 117 -15.17 1.25 -7.46
C LEU A 117 -15.20 2.67 -6.88
N CYS A 118 -15.20 2.78 -5.55
CA CYS A 118 -15.29 4.05 -4.84
C CYS A 118 -14.11 4.96 -5.17
N VAL A 119 -12.89 4.42 -5.27
CA VAL A 119 -11.70 5.19 -5.63
C VAL A 119 -11.86 5.86 -7.00
N GLY A 120 -12.44 5.16 -7.99
CA GLY A 120 -12.71 5.75 -9.30
C GLY A 120 -13.64 6.96 -9.21
N LEU A 121 -14.78 6.79 -8.53
CA LEU A 121 -15.78 7.86 -8.33
C LEU A 121 -15.19 9.06 -7.57
N LEU A 122 -14.39 8.80 -6.53
CA LEU A 122 -13.80 9.84 -5.68
C LEU A 122 -12.79 10.71 -6.43
N ILE A 123 -12.02 10.09 -7.35
CA ILE A 123 -11.04 10.82 -8.17
C ILE A 123 -11.77 11.71 -9.17
N ASP A 124 -12.81 11.19 -9.83
CA ASP A 124 -13.59 11.96 -10.81
C ASP A 124 -14.19 13.21 -10.15
N ASP A 125 -14.84 13.07 -8.98
CA ASP A 125 -15.39 14.20 -8.24
C ASP A 125 -14.32 15.23 -7.84
N ALA A 126 -13.17 14.77 -7.35
CA ALA A 126 -12.08 15.65 -6.93
C ALA A 126 -11.44 16.41 -8.11
N ILE A 127 -11.36 15.78 -9.28
CA ILE A 127 -10.85 16.42 -10.50
C ILE A 127 -11.85 17.45 -11.02
N VAL A 128 -13.14 17.09 -11.13
CA VAL A 128 -14.19 17.96 -11.68
C VAL A 128 -14.34 19.23 -10.84
N VAL A 129 -14.39 19.10 -9.50
CA VAL A 129 -14.51 20.27 -8.60
C VAL A 129 -13.29 21.18 -8.75
N ARG A 130 -12.06 20.63 -8.74
CA ARG A 130 -10.86 21.45 -8.97
C ARG A 130 -10.99 22.16 -10.32
N GLU A 131 -11.22 21.42 -11.41
CA GLU A 131 -11.27 21.98 -12.75
C GLU A 131 -12.26 23.15 -12.83
N ASN A 132 -13.43 22.99 -12.22
CA ASN A 132 -14.44 24.04 -12.12
C ASN A 132 -13.95 25.27 -11.34
N ILE A 133 -13.27 25.08 -10.20
CA ILE A 133 -12.67 26.19 -9.43
C ILE A 133 -11.65 26.95 -10.30
N VAL A 134 -10.75 26.25 -10.98
CA VAL A 134 -9.73 26.91 -11.80
C VAL A 134 -10.30 27.58 -13.03
N ARG A 135 -11.37 27.03 -13.61
CA ARG A 135 -12.14 27.71 -14.64
C ARG A 135 -12.69 29.05 -14.13
N HIS A 136 -13.29 29.10 -12.95
CA HIS A 136 -13.80 30.34 -12.36
C HIS A 136 -12.69 31.36 -12.06
N VAL A 137 -11.52 30.90 -11.58
CA VAL A 137 -10.35 31.77 -11.40
C VAL A 137 -9.89 32.36 -12.74
N GLN A 138 -9.87 31.56 -13.81
CA GLN A 138 -9.51 32.04 -15.15
C GLN A 138 -10.53 33.02 -15.74
N MET A 139 -11.80 32.91 -15.36
CA MET A 139 -12.87 33.86 -15.72
C MET A 139 -12.82 35.17 -14.91
N GLY A 140 -11.83 35.33 -14.02
CA GLY A 140 -11.60 36.56 -13.26
C GLY A 140 -12.18 36.57 -11.84
N ALA A 141 -12.75 35.46 -11.36
CA ALA A 141 -13.21 35.36 -9.98
C ALA A 141 -12.04 35.29 -8.99
N THR A 142 -12.22 35.88 -7.81
CA THR A 142 -11.24 35.74 -6.72
C THR A 142 -11.17 34.26 -6.27
N PRO A 143 -10.01 33.75 -5.79
CA PRO A 143 -9.87 32.33 -5.42
C PRO A 143 -10.92 31.82 -4.42
N ARG A 144 -11.37 32.70 -3.50
CA ARG A 144 -12.43 32.37 -2.53
C ARG A 144 -13.79 32.23 -3.22
N GLN A 145 -14.11 33.12 -4.15
CA GLN A 145 -15.38 33.10 -4.86
C GLN A 145 -15.42 31.95 -5.88
N ALA A 146 -14.32 31.74 -6.59
CA ALA A 146 -14.13 30.58 -7.45
C ALA A 146 -14.24 29.24 -6.69
N ALA A 147 -13.80 29.18 -5.43
CA ALA A 147 -14.00 28.01 -4.58
C ALA A 147 -15.48 27.79 -4.25
N LEU A 148 -16.22 28.85 -3.89
CA LEU A 148 -17.66 28.76 -3.60
C LEU A 148 -18.45 28.34 -4.84
N ASP A 149 -18.27 29.06 -5.95
CA ASP A 149 -18.96 28.82 -7.22
C ASP A 149 -18.52 27.50 -7.89
N GLY A 150 -17.28 27.05 -7.60
CA GLY A 150 -16.73 25.81 -8.11
C GLY A 150 -17.24 24.56 -7.39
N THR A 151 -17.74 24.70 -6.16
CA THR A 151 -18.28 23.62 -5.31
C THR A 151 -19.80 23.58 -5.22
N ALA A 152 -20.49 24.63 -5.70
CA ALA A 152 -21.94 24.72 -5.75
C ALA A 152 -22.51 23.98 -6.97
#